data_AF-A0AAW9NRF0-F1
#
_entry.id   AF-A0AAW9NRF0-F1
#
_cell.length_a   1.000
_cell.length_b   1.000
_cell.length_c   1.000
_cell.angle_alpha   90.00
_cell.angle_beta   90.00
_cell.angle_gamma   90.00
#
_symmetry.space_group_name_H-M   'P 1'
#
loop_
_entity.id
_entity.type
_entity.pdbx_description
1 polymer ?
#
loop_
_entity_poly.entity_id
_entity_poly.type
_entity_poly.pdbx_seq_one_letter_code
_entity_poly.pdbx_strand_id
1 'polypeptide(L)'
;MKPAVRLAQIIVDTPNWEQNPVLVKEVKKIRQLLGVSSDKCSGQMGAPQGYQYKMYRGEELVFEGTHKQMADYANVSVTTVYNRCATGRVVNGLKITRQKWEEVNE
;
A
#
# COMPACT_ATOMS: atom_id res chain seq x y z
N MET A 1 -12.43 17.22 22.13
CA MET A 1 -12.88 17.30 20.73
C MET A 1 -12.87 15.90 20.13
N LYS A 2 -13.90 15.49 19.37
CA LYS A 2 -13.94 14.14 18.76
C LYS A 2 -12.85 14.02 17.67
N PRO A 3 -12.08 12.92 17.59
CA PRO A 3 -10.97 12.78 16.63
C PRO A 3 -11.40 12.99 15.17
N ALA A 4 -12.58 12.50 14.77
CA ALA A 4 -13.12 12.68 13.41
C ALA A 4 -13.38 14.15 13.04
N VAL A 5 -13.84 14.95 14.02
CA VAL A 5 -14.10 16.38 13.83
C VAL A 5 -12.79 17.14 13.65
N ARG A 6 -11.76 16.79 14.43
CA ARG A 6 -10.43 17.39 14.30
C ARG A 6 -9.79 17.08 12.94
N LEU A 7 -9.96 15.85 12.43
CA LEU A 7 -9.48 15.46 11.12
C LEU A 7 -10.14 16.28 10.00
N ALA A 8 -11.47 16.42 10.04
CA ALA A 8 -12.21 17.22 9.06
C ALA A 8 -11.76 18.69 9.09
N GLN A 9 -11.55 19.26 10.28
CA GLN A 9 -11.08 20.65 10.42
C GLN A 9 -9.72 20.87 9.74
N ILE A 10 -8.75 19.96 9.95
CA ILE A 10 -7.41 20.08 9.35
C ILE A 10 -7.51 20.02 7.83
N ILE A 11 -8.34 19.12 7.29
CA ILE A 11 -8.48 18.93 5.84
C ILE A 11 -9.22 20.09 5.17
N VAL A 12 -10.25 20.63 5.81
CA VAL A 12 -11.11 21.68 5.24
C VAL A 12 -10.50 23.06 5.43
N ASP A 13 -9.96 23.36 6.60
CA ASP A 13 -9.53 24.72 6.93
C ASP A 13 -8.06 24.99 6.62
N THR A 14 -7.24 23.95 6.44
CA THR A 14 -5.80 24.09 6.22
C THR A 14 -5.40 23.49 4.86
N PRO A 15 -5.60 24.23 3.76
CA PRO A 15 -5.05 23.85 2.47
C PRO A 15 -3.52 23.72 2.59
N ASN A 16 -2.94 22.67 2.00
CA ASN A 16 -1.52 22.29 2.12
C ASN A 16 -1.05 21.79 3.51
N TRP A 17 -1.93 21.33 4.40
CA TRP A 17 -1.54 20.73 5.68
C TRP A 17 -0.51 19.59 5.53
N GLU A 18 -0.47 18.92 4.38
CA GLU A 18 0.48 17.86 4.04
C GLU A 18 1.93 18.34 3.98
N GLN A 19 2.16 19.63 3.77
CA GLN A 19 3.50 20.25 3.78
C GLN A 19 3.95 20.63 5.20
N ASN A 20 3.04 20.60 6.19
CA ASN A 20 3.36 20.89 7.58
C ASN A 20 3.63 19.59 8.36
N PRO A 21 4.88 19.30 8.76
CA PRO A 21 5.24 18.04 9.42
C PRO A 21 4.53 17.83 10.77
N VAL A 22 4.09 18.91 11.43
CA VAL A 22 3.35 18.82 12.70
C VAL A 22 1.92 18.34 12.44
N LEU A 23 1.24 18.94 11.45
CA LEU A 23 -0.13 18.55 11.08
C LEU A 23 -0.16 17.14 10.50
N VAL A 24 0.86 16.73 9.74
CA VAL A 24 0.99 15.35 9.25
C VAL A 24 1.06 14.34 10.39
N LYS A 25 1.86 14.61 11.44
CA LYS A 25 1.93 13.73 12.63
C LYS A 25 0.58 13.69 13.36
N GLU A 26 -0.09 14.82 13.49
CA GLU A 26 -1.39 14.93 14.15
C GLU A 26 -2.47 14.13 13.40
N VAL A 27 -2.55 14.30 12.07
CA VAL A 27 -3.47 13.55 11.21
C VAL A 27 -3.21 12.04 11.27
N LYS A 28 -1.95 11.60 11.26
CA LYS A 28 -1.60 10.17 11.42
C LYS A 28 -2.11 9.62 12.76
N LYS A 29 -1.89 10.34 13.85
CA LYS A 29 -2.36 9.94 15.19
C LYS A 29 -3.88 9.89 15.27
N ILE A 30 -4.57 10.86 14.69
CA ILE A 30 -6.04 10.91 14.66
C ILE A 30 -6.60 9.75 13.83
N ARG A 31 -6.00 9.46 12.66
CA ARG A 31 -6.37 8.33 11.80
C ARG A 31 -6.20 6.98 12.53
N GLN A 32 -5.10 6.78 13.25
CA GLN A 32 -4.89 5.61 14.10
C GLN A 32 -5.97 5.46 15.19
N LEU A 33 -6.32 6.55 15.88
CA LEU A 33 -7.37 6.54 16.92
C LEU A 33 -8.77 6.24 16.39
N LEU A 34 -9.05 6.62 15.14
CA LEU A 34 -10.33 6.35 14.49
C LEU A 34 -10.44 4.94 13.91
N GLY A 35 -9.43 4.08 14.10
CA GLY A 35 -9.36 2.78 13.43
C GLY A 35 -9.21 2.87 11.91
N VAL A 36 -9.11 4.09 11.37
CA VAL A 36 -8.69 4.39 10.00
C VAL A 36 -7.19 4.30 9.98
N SER A 37 -6.66 3.12 10.26
CA SER A 37 -5.22 2.92 10.29
C SER A 37 -4.63 3.30 8.94
N SER A 38 -3.83 4.38 8.89
CA SER A 38 -2.87 4.56 7.80
C SER A 38 -1.74 3.52 7.86
N ASP A 39 -1.82 2.59 8.82
CA ASP A 39 -0.87 1.53 9.11
C ASP A 39 -1.57 0.17 9.12
N LYS A 40 -1.93 -0.32 7.93
CA LYS A 40 -1.66 -1.74 7.63
C LYS A 40 -0.37 -1.92 6.82
N CYS A 41 0.49 -0.88 6.77
CA CYS A 41 1.73 -0.97 6.01
C CYS A 41 2.86 -0.02 6.44
N SER A 42 2.98 0.35 7.72
CA SER A 42 4.23 0.91 8.22
C SER A 42 4.91 -0.04 9.20
N GLY A 43 6.17 -0.33 8.92
CA GLY A 43 7.14 -0.62 9.98
C GLY A 43 7.67 -2.04 10.12
N GLN A 44 6.86 -3.10 9.99
CA GLN A 44 7.31 -4.44 10.43
C GLN A 44 6.84 -5.66 9.61
N MET A 45 6.44 -5.46 8.36
CA MET A 45 6.65 -6.48 7.34
C MET A 45 7.68 -5.87 6.42
N GLY A 46 8.95 -6.22 6.63
CA GLY A 46 10.04 -5.73 5.80
C GLY A 46 9.61 -5.82 4.35
N ALA A 47 9.52 -4.66 3.66
CA ALA A 47 9.62 -4.69 2.22
C ALA A 47 10.88 -5.49 1.97
N PRO A 48 10.83 -6.69 1.35
CA PRO A 48 12.06 -7.36 1.06
C PRO A 48 12.66 -6.50 -0.06
N GLN A 49 13.60 -5.63 0.33
CA GLN A 49 14.54 -5.00 -0.58
C GLN A 49 15.14 -6.17 -1.35
N GLY A 50 14.68 -6.38 -2.58
CA GLY A 50 15.07 -7.59 -3.32
C GLY A 50 13.96 -8.43 -3.93
N TYR A 51 12.67 -8.03 -3.96
CA TYR A 51 11.70 -8.67 -4.88
C TYR A 51 10.98 -7.70 -5.82
N GLN A 52 10.85 -8.12 -7.08
CA GLN A 52 10.02 -7.52 -8.10
C GLN A 52 8.72 -8.32 -8.23
N TYR A 53 7.58 -7.64 -8.22
CA TYR A 53 6.26 -8.25 -8.33
C TYR A 53 5.74 -8.06 -9.76
N LYS A 54 5.26 -9.15 -10.35
CA LYS A 54 4.69 -9.18 -11.70
C LYS A 54 3.23 -9.64 -11.61
N MET A 55 2.33 -8.89 -12.23
CA MET A 55 0.91 -9.24 -12.33
C MET A 55 0.57 -9.60 -13.76
N TYR A 56 -0.09 -10.72 -13.93
CA TYR A 56 -0.52 -11.23 -15.22
C TYR A 56 -2.05 -11.27 -15.29
N ARG A 57 -2.61 -10.92 -16.44
CA ARG A 57 -4.02 -11.18 -16.79
C ARG A 57 -4.03 -12.28 -17.85
N GLY A 58 -4.32 -13.51 -17.43
CA GLY A 58 -4.05 -14.68 -18.29
C GLY A 58 -2.54 -14.86 -18.48
N GLU A 59 -2.07 -14.78 -19.71
CA GLU A 59 -0.64 -14.86 -20.07
C GLU A 59 0.02 -13.48 -20.24
N GLU A 60 -0.76 -12.40 -20.26
CA GLU A 60 -0.26 -11.05 -20.49
C GLU A 60 0.22 -10.40 -19.20
N LEU A 61 1.45 -9.86 -19.21
CA LEU A 61 1.96 -9.04 -18.11
C LEU A 61 1.27 -7.67 -18.13
N VAL A 62 0.50 -7.36 -17.08
CA VAL A 62 -0.26 -6.11 -16.97
C VAL A 62 0.36 -5.11 -16.00
N PHE A 63 1.24 -5.56 -15.12
CA PHE A 63 1.93 -4.68 -14.17
C PHE A 63 3.24 -5.29 -13.68
N GLU A 64 4.26 -4.47 -13.53
CA GLU A 64 5.55 -4.84 -12.95
C GLU A 64 6.05 -3.73 -12.01
N GLY A 65 6.46 -4.10 -10.80
CA GLY A 65 6.98 -3.14 -9.84
C GLY A 65 7.02 -3.67 -8.42
N THR A 66 6.91 -2.78 -7.43
CA THR A 66 6.83 -3.17 -6.03
C THR A 66 5.41 -3.62 -5.65
N HIS A 67 5.28 -4.42 -4.59
CA HIS A 67 3.99 -4.82 -4.04
C HIS A 67 3.11 -3.64 -3.62
N LYS A 68 3.70 -2.50 -3.26
CA LYS A 68 2.97 -1.25 -2.94
C LYS A 68 2.36 -0.65 -4.19
N GLN A 69 3.18 -0.43 -5.23
CA GLN A 69 2.68 0.12 -6.48
C GLN A 69 1.64 -0.80 -7.13
N MET A 70 1.80 -2.12 -7.00
CA MET A 70 0.82 -3.09 -7.47
C MET A 70 -0.50 -3.01 -6.69
N ALA A 71 -0.43 -2.80 -5.37
CA ALA A 71 -1.61 -2.63 -4.53
C ALA A 71 -2.38 -1.36 -4.93
N ASP A 72 -1.66 -0.26 -5.19
CA ASP A 72 -2.24 1.00 -5.66
C ASP A 72 -2.87 0.83 -7.06
N TYR A 73 -2.17 0.18 -7.99
CA TYR A 73 -2.67 -0.09 -9.35
C TYR A 73 -3.95 -0.94 -9.35
N ALA A 74 -3.98 -2.02 -8.55
CA ALA A 74 -5.13 -2.91 -8.48
C ALA A 74 -6.20 -2.44 -7.49
N ASN A 75 -6.02 -1.29 -6.84
CA ASN A 75 -6.90 -0.76 -5.81
C ASN A 75 -7.25 -1.80 -4.72
N VAL A 76 -6.22 -2.49 -4.22
CA VAL A 76 -6.32 -3.51 -3.16
C VAL A 76 -5.33 -3.22 -2.04
N SER A 77 -5.47 -3.91 -0.90
CA SER A 77 -4.46 -3.80 0.17
C SER A 77 -3.16 -4.52 -0.20
N VAL A 78 -2.03 -4.01 0.29
CA VAL A 78 -0.71 -4.68 0.17
C VAL A 78 -0.76 -6.09 0.74
N THR A 79 -1.46 -6.31 1.86
CA THR A 79 -1.66 -7.65 2.43
C THR A 79 -2.35 -8.59 1.44
N THR A 80 -3.31 -8.08 0.66
CA THR A 80 -3.98 -8.84 -0.40
C THR A 80 -2.98 -9.24 -1.49
N VAL A 81 -2.07 -8.34 -1.89
CA VAL A 81 -1.00 -8.65 -2.86
C VAL A 81 -0.08 -9.76 -2.33
N TYR A 82 0.37 -9.66 -1.07
CA TYR A 82 1.19 -10.70 -0.42
C TYR A 82 0.49 -12.05 -0.36
N ASN A 83 -0.77 -12.08 0.09
CA ASN A 83 -1.54 -13.32 0.21
C ASN A 83 -1.79 -13.95 -1.16
N ARG A 84 -2.09 -13.15 -2.19
CA ARG A 84 -2.27 -13.65 -3.56
C ARG A 84 -0.97 -14.19 -4.14
N CYS A 85 0.14 -13.50 -3.92
CA CYS A 85 1.46 -13.96 -4.33
C CYS A 85 1.87 -15.27 -3.62
N ALA A 86 1.58 -15.39 -2.32
CA ALA A 86 1.94 -16.57 -1.53
C ALA A 86 1.06 -17.79 -1.87
N THR A 87 -0.22 -17.57 -2.14
CA THR A 87 -1.17 -18.66 -2.45
C THR A 87 -1.18 -19.06 -3.92
N GLY A 88 -0.60 -18.25 -4.81
CA GLY A 88 -0.61 -18.48 -6.26
C GLY A 88 -2.01 -18.49 -6.88
N ARG A 89 -3.05 -18.08 -6.14
CA ARG A 89 -4.43 -18.11 -6.60
C ARG A 89 -4.68 -17.03 -7.63
N VAL A 90 -5.26 -17.44 -8.76
CA VAL A 90 -5.77 -16.52 -9.78
C VAL A 90 -7.14 -16.00 -9.32
N VAL A 91 -7.27 -14.69 -9.16
CA VAL A 91 -8.54 -14.04 -8.76
C VAL A 91 -8.92 -13.06 -9.86
N ASN A 92 -10.11 -13.20 -10.43
CA ASN A 92 -10.59 -12.39 -11.56
C ASN A 92 -9.61 -12.39 -12.75
N GLY A 93 -9.00 -13.54 -13.05
CA GLY A 93 -8.01 -13.68 -14.12
C GLY A 93 -6.64 -13.07 -13.82
N LEU A 94 -6.44 -12.50 -12.62
CA LEU A 94 -5.17 -11.89 -12.21
C LEU A 94 -4.32 -12.87 -11.42
N LYS A 95 -3.11 -13.15 -11.92
CA LYS A 95 -2.07 -13.92 -11.25
C LYS A 95 -0.97 -12.98 -10.79
N ILE A 96 -0.48 -13.13 -9.56
CA ILE A 96 0.63 -12.34 -9.02
C ILE A 96 1.79 -13.27 -8.73
N THR A 97 2.96 -12.94 -9.25
CA THR A 97 4.22 -13.61 -8.94
C THR A 97 5.22 -12.61 -8.37
N ARG A 98 6.24 -13.13 -7.68
CA ARG A 98 7.39 -12.34 -7.23
C ARG A 98 8.66 -13.05 -7.68
N GLN A 99 9.66 -12.28 -8.03
CA GLN A 99 11.00 -12.76 -8.38
C GLN A 99 12.02 -11.97 -7.56
N LYS A 100 13.11 -12.61 -7.14
CA LYS A 100 14.18 -11.87 -6.45
C LYS A 100 14.93 -10.99 -7.45
N TRP A 101 15.30 -9.76 -7.06
CA TRP A 101 16.08 -8.84 -7.91
C TRP A 101 17.42 -9.44 -8.33
N GLU A 102 18.04 -10.27 -7.49
CA GLU A 102 19.29 -11.00 -7.81
C GLU A 102 19.11 -11.96 -8.99
N GLU A 103 17.92 -12.53 -9.19
CA GLU A 103 17.60 -13.47 -10.28
C GLU A 103 17.12 -12.77 -11.56
N VAL A 104 16.97 -11.44 -11.55
CA VAL A 104 16.49 -10.65 -12.71
C VAL A 104 17.66 -10.01 -13.48
N ASN A 105 18.82 -9.85 -12.83
CA ASN A 105 19.99 -9.15 -13.38
C ASN A 105 21.16 -10.07 -13.77
N GLU A 106 20.94 -11.38 -13.91
CA GLU A 106 21.89 -12.32 -14.55
C GLU A 106 21.73 -12.36 -16.07
#